data_AF-A0A1I7UEQ7-F1
#
_entry.id   AF-A0A1I7UEQ7-F1
#
_cell.length_a   1.000
_cell.length_b   1.000
_cell.length_c   1.000
_cell.angle_alpha   90.00
_cell.angle_beta   90.00
_cell.angle_gamma   90.00
#
_symmetry.space_group_name_H-M   'P 1'
#
loop_
_entity.id
_entity.type
_entity.pdbx_description
1 polymer ?
#
loop_
_entity_poly.entity_id
_entity_poly.type
_entity_poly.pdbx_seq_one_letter_code
_entity_poly.pdbx_strand_id
1 'polypeptide(L)'
;MNVEENEMETNAIVDNTGRVMLFRSMITDISCNLNLQQFPFDQQICFVTFASWSMDGSKLDLSATPKTDNLELYIRNTEWGLTDFSLVIPSAFITVVTIVGFFTPHSTTGENTEKVSLGVTALLSMAIIMMMVSDEVPATSEVIPLIGKYYIGLIFLIFMAAFTTTLTLSYQMRGNSGQEVDPRVRDFFFYQIAANPCISWAFSFQLPKKLLRSDNRKQV
;
A
#
# COMPACT_ATOMS: atom_id res chain seq x y z
N MET A 1 -16.30 23.19 23.25
CA MET A 1 -17.39 22.25 22.93
C MET A 1 -18.68 23.04 22.93
N ASN A 2 -19.24 23.32 21.76
CA ASN A 2 -20.60 23.87 21.67
C ASN A 2 -21.54 22.67 21.74
N VAL A 3 -22.37 22.62 22.78
CA VAL A 3 -23.37 21.58 22.95
C VAL A 3 -24.56 21.97 22.07
N GLU A 4 -24.64 21.43 20.85
CA GLU A 4 -25.87 21.51 20.07
C GLU A 4 -26.90 20.48 20.57
N GLU A 5 -28.17 20.85 20.37
CA GLU A 5 -29.42 20.38 20.99
C GLU A 5 -29.74 18.88 20.80
N ASN A 6 -28.94 17.98 21.35
CA ASN A 6 -29.32 16.59 21.61
C ASN A 6 -28.95 16.21 23.04
N GLU A 7 -29.40 17.00 24.00
CA GLU A 7 -29.20 16.71 25.42
C GLU A 7 -30.10 15.54 25.83
N MET A 8 -29.52 14.41 26.24
CA MET A 8 -30.23 13.48 27.11
C MET A 8 -30.38 14.16 28.47
N GLU A 9 -31.57 14.71 28.75
CA GLU A 9 -31.89 15.25 30.06
C GLU A 9 -31.74 14.13 31.10
N THR A 10 -30.87 14.36 32.07
CA THR A 10 -30.59 13.42 33.17
C THR A 10 -30.87 14.11 34.49
N ASN A 11 -31.57 13.42 35.37
CA ASN A 11 -31.89 13.95 36.68
C ASN A 11 -30.61 14.07 37.53
N ALA A 12 -30.49 15.17 38.25
CA ALA A 12 -29.45 15.33 39.26
C ALA A 12 -29.86 14.61 40.55
N ILE A 13 -28.88 13.98 41.21
CA ILE A 13 -29.07 13.38 42.54
C ILE A 13 -28.55 14.39 43.57
N VAL A 14 -29.41 14.75 44.52
CA VAL A 14 -29.10 15.74 45.57
C VAL A 14 -29.14 15.06 46.93
N ASP A 15 -28.00 15.08 47.63
CA ASP A 15 -27.89 14.57 49.00
C ASP A 15 -28.31 15.63 50.03
N ASN A 16 -28.74 15.18 51.21
CA ASN A 16 -29.06 16.04 52.35
C ASN A 16 -27.86 16.88 52.86
N THR A 17 -26.62 16.54 52.48
CA THR A 17 -25.39 17.29 52.79
C THR A 17 -25.15 18.47 51.85
N GLY A 18 -26.00 18.65 50.83
CA GLY A 18 -25.82 19.66 49.78
C GLY A 18 -24.89 19.22 48.65
N ARG A 19 -24.44 17.96 48.65
CA ARG A 19 -23.67 17.38 47.53
C ARG A 19 -24.62 17.09 46.37
N VAL A 20 -24.24 17.53 45.17
CA VAL A 20 -24.97 17.27 43.93
C VAL A 20 -24.13 16.37 43.05
N MET A 21 -24.71 15.26 42.59
CA MET A 21 -24.09 14.35 41.63
C MET A 21 -24.89 14.39 40.32
N LEU A 22 -24.18 14.58 39.21
CA LEU A 22 -24.75 14.63 37.87
C LEU A 22 -23.99 13.67 36.97
N PHE A 23 -24.70 12.70 36.39
CA PHE A 23 -24.15 11.77 35.40
C PHE A 23 -24.75 12.11 34.05
N ARG A 24 -23.91 12.57 33.13
CA ARG A 24 -24.33 12.95 31.78
C ARG A 24 -23.55 12.16 30.74
N SER A 25 -24.28 11.52 29.83
CA SER A 25 -23.67 10.94 28.63
C SER A 25 -23.46 12.03 27.61
N MET A 26 -22.27 12.06 27.01
CA MET A 26 -21.92 13.04 25.98
C MET A 26 -21.17 12.32 24.87
N ILE A 27 -21.60 12.54 23.63
CA ILE A 27 -20.84 12.14 22.44
C ILE A 27 -20.12 13.40 21.97
N THR A 28 -18.78 13.34 21.94
CA THR A 28 -17.95 14.46 21.51
C THR A 28 -16.95 14.01 20.48
N ASP A 29 -16.89 14.76 19.38
CA ASP A 29 -15.80 14.64 18.43
C ASP A 29 -14.57 15.35 19.00
N ILE A 30 -13.47 14.59 19.13
CA ILE A 30 -12.19 15.10 19.61
C ILE A 30 -11.28 15.27 18.41
N SER A 31 -10.83 16.49 18.15
CA SER A 31 -9.79 16.75 17.15
C SER A 31 -8.41 16.54 17.77
N CYS A 32 -7.63 15.60 17.24
CA CYS A 32 -6.23 15.40 17.59
C CYS A 32 -5.36 15.27 16.33
N ASN A 33 -4.08 15.64 16.45
CA ASN A 33 -3.11 15.41 15.39
C ASN A 33 -2.70 13.94 15.37
N LEU A 34 -2.77 13.33 14.19
CA LEU A 34 -2.39 11.94 13.97
C LEU A 34 -1.00 11.85 13.35
N ASN A 35 -0.19 10.88 13.80
CA ASN A 35 1.10 10.59 13.19
C ASN A 35 1.02 9.33 12.32
N LEU A 36 1.01 9.51 10.99
CA LEU A 36 0.81 8.42 10.03
C LEU A 36 2.10 7.81 9.48
N GLN A 37 3.28 8.14 10.03
CA GLN A 37 4.56 7.67 9.46
C GLN A 37 4.65 6.15 9.38
N GLN A 38 4.16 5.46 10.41
CA GLN A 38 4.21 4.00 10.54
C GLN A 38 2.87 3.33 10.25
N PHE A 39 1.91 4.09 9.69
CA PHE A 39 0.62 3.54 9.30
C PHE A 39 0.82 2.29 8.43
N PRO A 40 0.18 1.15 8.76
CA PRO A 40 -0.93 0.98 9.72
C PRO A 40 -0.53 0.46 11.12
N PHE A 41 0.76 0.34 11.41
CA PHE A 41 1.28 -0.14 12.70
C PHE A 41 1.58 1.00 13.68
N ASP A 42 0.91 2.13 13.50
CA ASP A 42 1.10 3.35 14.26
C ASP A 42 0.38 3.31 15.62
N GLN A 43 0.89 4.10 16.56
CA GLN A 43 0.25 4.35 17.85
C GLN A 43 -0.18 5.81 17.91
N GLN A 44 -1.44 6.04 18.28
CA GLN A 44 -2.00 7.39 18.39
C GLN A 44 -2.28 7.75 19.85
N ILE A 45 -1.86 8.95 20.26
CA ILE A 45 -2.10 9.50 21.60
C ILE A 45 -2.87 10.81 21.43
N CYS A 46 -4.12 10.81 21.90
CA CYS A 46 -4.99 11.99 21.85
C CYS A 46 -5.27 12.47 23.27
N PHE A 47 -5.01 13.74 23.53
CA PHE A 47 -5.26 14.37 24.82
C PHE A 47 -6.63 15.05 24.80
N VAL A 48 -7.40 14.84 25.86
CA VAL A 48 -8.69 15.51 26.08
C VAL A 48 -8.54 16.45 27.25
N THR A 49 -8.98 17.70 27.06
CA THR A 49 -8.90 18.74 28.09
C THR A 49 -10.30 19.16 28.47
N PHE A 50 -10.69 18.91 29.72
CA PHE A 50 -11.96 19.37 30.28
C PHE A 50 -11.74 20.67 31.04
N ALA A 51 -12.49 21.71 30.67
CA ALA A 51 -12.43 23.02 31.30
C ALA A 51 -13.80 23.72 31.24
N SER A 52 -14.05 24.58 32.21
CA SER A 52 -15.20 25.49 32.16
C SER A 52 -14.99 26.55 31.09
N TRP A 53 -16.03 26.84 30.32
CA TRP A 53 -16.00 27.90 29.30
C TRP A 53 -16.02 29.31 29.91
N SER A 54 -16.81 29.49 30.98
CA SER A 54 -17.15 30.82 31.52
C SER A 54 -16.46 31.16 32.84
N MET A 55 -15.83 30.19 33.49
CA MET A 55 -15.24 30.34 34.82
C MET A 55 -13.76 29.95 34.78
N ASP A 56 -12.95 30.70 35.50
CA ASP A 56 -11.52 30.43 35.69
C ASP A 56 -11.27 29.73 37.04
N GLY A 57 -10.03 29.27 37.25
CA GLY A 57 -9.58 28.52 38.44
C GLY A 57 -9.77 29.23 39.78
N SER A 58 -9.97 30.55 39.81
CA SER A 58 -10.28 31.28 41.05
C SER A 58 -11.74 31.13 41.51
N LYS A 59 -12.63 30.70 40.61
CA LYS A 59 -14.07 30.56 40.86
C LYS A 59 -14.51 29.11 40.85
N LEU A 60 -13.84 28.28 40.07
CA LEU A 60 -14.14 26.86 39.90
C LEU A 60 -12.84 26.05 39.95
N ASP A 61 -12.73 25.15 40.92
CA ASP A 61 -11.63 24.19 41.00
C ASP A 61 -12.11 22.82 40.52
N LEU A 62 -11.42 22.26 39.53
CA LEU A 62 -11.75 20.98 38.91
C LEU A 62 -10.73 19.93 39.33
N SER A 63 -11.15 18.97 40.15
CA SER A 63 -10.33 17.84 40.56
C SER A 63 -10.85 16.54 39.97
N ALA A 64 -9.98 15.76 39.33
CA ALA A 64 -10.32 14.41 38.88
C ALA A 64 -10.46 13.48 40.09
N THR A 65 -11.51 12.65 40.10
CA THR A 65 -11.70 11.64 41.14
C THR A 65 -10.56 10.61 41.07
N PRO A 66 -9.87 10.31 42.17
CA PRO A 66 -8.74 9.39 42.17
C PRO A 66 -9.24 7.93 42.06
N LYS A 67 -9.54 7.48 40.82
CA LYS A 67 -9.79 6.10 40.33
C LYS A 67 -10.73 6.14 39.10
N THR A 68 -10.28 6.77 38.02
CA THR A 68 -11.06 6.88 36.77
C THR A 68 -10.67 5.82 35.73
N ASP A 69 -9.72 4.94 36.04
CA ASP A 69 -9.16 3.92 35.14
C ASP A 69 -10.07 2.68 35.03
N ASN A 70 -11.35 2.81 35.39
CA ASN A 70 -12.31 1.73 35.33
C ASN A 70 -12.81 1.56 33.89
N LEU A 71 -12.04 0.82 33.08
CA LEU A 71 -12.39 0.38 31.73
C LEU A 71 -13.53 -0.66 31.70
N GLU A 72 -14.31 -0.82 32.77
CA GLU A 72 -15.37 -1.83 32.88
C GLU A 72 -16.47 -1.66 31.81
N LEU A 73 -16.71 -0.43 31.38
CA LEU A 73 -17.68 -0.08 30.34
C LEU A 73 -17.02 0.20 28.97
N TYR A 74 -15.72 -0.04 28.83
CA TYR A 74 -15.03 0.17 27.56
C TYR A 74 -15.39 -0.95 26.58
N ILE A 75 -16.11 -0.59 25.52
CA ILE A 75 -16.34 -1.46 24.38
C ILE A 75 -15.13 -1.34 23.45
N ARG A 76 -14.44 -2.46 23.23
CA ARG A 76 -13.30 -2.51 22.32
C ARG A 76 -13.75 -2.29 20.87
N ASN A 77 -13.12 -1.33 20.20
CA ASN A 77 -13.26 -1.09 18.77
C ASN A 77 -12.69 -2.26 17.93
N THR A 78 -13.46 -2.75 16.96
CA THR A 78 -13.10 -3.90 16.10
C THR A 78 -12.33 -3.53 14.83
N GLU A 79 -12.18 -2.24 14.51
CA GLU A 79 -11.53 -1.79 13.26
C GLU A 79 -10.01 -2.00 13.23
N TRP A 80 -9.32 -2.03 14.37
CA TRP A 80 -7.85 -2.08 14.46
C TRP A 80 -7.23 -3.45 14.11
N GLY A 81 -7.96 -4.35 13.45
CA GLY A 81 -7.54 -5.74 13.28
C GLY A 81 -7.49 -6.30 11.85
N LEU A 82 -8.11 -5.68 10.84
CA LEU A 82 -8.45 -6.42 9.61
C LEU A 82 -8.41 -5.66 8.26
N THR A 83 -8.24 -4.33 8.25
CA THR A 83 -8.24 -3.56 6.98
C THR A 83 -6.94 -3.74 6.18
N ASP A 84 -5.79 -3.85 6.85
CA ASP A 84 -4.48 -3.85 6.18
C ASP A 84 -4.23 -5.08 5.31
N PHE A 85 -4.59 -6.26 5.80
CA PHE A 85 -4.42 -7.51 5.05
C PHE A 85 -5.34 -7.57 3.84
N SER A 86 -6.50 -6.93 3.90
CA SER A 86 -7.51 -6.96 2.85
C SER A 86 -7.06 -6.24 1.57
N LEU A 87 -6.18 -5.23 1.69
CA LEU A 87 -5.64 -4.46 0.55
C LEU A 87 -4.23 -4.91 0.13
N VAL A 88 -3.40 -5.34 1.08
CA VAL A 88 -2.02 -5.76 0.81
C VAL A 88 -1.96 -7.14 0.15
N ILE A 89 -2.83 -8.09 0.54
CA ILE A 89 -2.81 -9.45 -0.04
C ILE A 89 -3.16 -9.45 -1.54
N PRO A 90 -4.25 -8.80 -1.99
CA PRO A 90 -4.59 -8.77 -3.42
C PRO A 90 -3.54 -8.06 -4.26
N SER A 91 -2.96 -6.96 -3.75
CA SER A 91 -1.90 -6.22 -4.47
C SER A 91 -0.62 -7.05 -4.60
N ALA A 92 -0.17 -7.71 -3.52
CA ALA A 92 0.97 -8.61 -3.59
C ALA A 92 0.73 -9.74 -4.61
N PHE A 93 -0.45 -10.36 -4.61
CA PHE A 93 -0.81 -11.40 -5.57
C PHE A 93 -0.77 -10.89 -7.02
N ILE A 94 -1.37 -9.72 -7.30
CA ILE A 94 -1.34 -9.10 -8.64
C ILE A 94 0.11 -8.81 -9.07
N THR A 95 0.96 -8.31 -8.17
CA THR A 95 2.38 -8.04 -8.52
C THR A 95 3.14 -9.33 -8.83
N VAL A 96 2.90 -10.42 -8.10
CA VAL A 96 3.53 -11.71 -8.37
C VAL A 96 3.04 -12.28 -9.71
N VAL A 97 1.73 -12.24 -9.97
CA VAL A 97 1.16 -12.71 -11.24
C VAL A 97 1.70 -11.91 -12.42
N THR A 98 1.92 -10.60 -12.26
CA THR A 98 2.40 -9.75 -13.36
C THR A 98 3.88 -9.93 -13.65
N ILE A 99 4.70 -10.06 -12.60
CA ILE A 99 6.10 -10.47 -12.71
C ILE A 99 6.16 -11.83 -13.42
N VAL A 100 5.49 -12.86 -12.90
CA VAL A 100 5.52 -14.21 -13.49
C VAL A 100 4.98 -14.19 -14.92
N GLY A 101 3.85 -13.54 -15.18
CA GLY A 101 3.25 -13.45 -16.53
C GLY A 101 4.18 -12.80 -17.55
N PHE A 102 4.93 -11.77 -17.15
CA PHE A 102 5.94 -11.14 -17.99
C PHE A 102 7.20 -11.99 -18.20
N PHE A 103 7.65 -12.72 -17.18
CA PHE A 103 8.81 -13.61 -17.27
C PHE A 103 8.51 -14.97 -17.92
N THR A 104 7.23 -15.38 -17.99
CA THR A 104 6.86 -16.63 -18.65
C THR A 104 7.22 -16.53 -20.15
N PRO A 105 7.98 -17.49 -20.71
CA PRO A 105 8.38 -17.44 -22.11
C PRO A 105 7.17 -17.41 -23.04
N HIS A 106 7.30 -16.71 -24.17
CA HIS A 106 6.25 -16.64 -25.17
C HIS A 106 5.99 -18.03 -25.77
N SER A 107 4.80 -18.59 -25.52
CA SER A 107 4.28 -19.66 -26.35
C SER A 107 4.17 -19.11 -27.76
N THR A 108 4.72 -19.83 -28.74
CA THR A 108 4.96 -19.38 -30.11
C THR A 108 3.68 -19.24 -30.96
N THR A 109 2.54 -19.01 -30.34
CA THR A 109 1.21 -19.00 -30.97
C THR A 109 0.45 -17.74 -30.53
N GLY A 110 0.56 -16.64 -31.27
CA GLY A 110 -0.43 -15.55 -31.30
C GLY A 110 -0.71 -14.69 -30.06
N GLU A 111 -0.10 -14.93 -28.89
CA GLU A 111 -0.51 -14.33 -27.60
C GLU A 111 0.21 -13.02 -27.19
N ASN A 112 0.85 -12.30 -28.12
CA ASN A 112 1.66 -11.12 -27.79
C ASN A 112 0.84 -9.92 -27.23
N THR A 113 -0.45 -9.85 -27.54
CA THR A 113 -1.35 -8.79 -27.05
C THR A 113 -1.82 -9.03 -25.61
N GLU A 114 -1.91 -10.29 -25.18
CA GLU A 114 -2.40 -10.67 -23.85
C GLU A 114 -1.43 -10.23 -22.75
N LYS A 115 -0.12 -10.36 -22.98
CA LYS A 115 0.89 -9.92 -22.01
C LYS A 115 0.95 -8.41 -21.82
N VAL A 116 0.80 -7.64 -22.90
CA VAL A 116 0.73 -6.17 -22.83
C VAL A 116 -0.54 -5.74 -22.09
N SER A 117 -1.67 -6.41 -22.38
CA SER A 117 -2.93 -6.19 -21.67
C SER A 117 -2.83 -6.50 -20.17
N LEU A 118 -2.15 -7.59 -19.80
CA LEU A 118 -1.86 -7.97 -18.41
C LEU A 118 -0.99 -6.92 -17.68
N GLY A 119 -0.05 -6.29 -18.40
CA GLY A 119 0.73 -5.15 -17.90
C GLY A 119 -0.09 -3.89 -17.64
N VAL A 120 -0.94 -3.50 -18.60
CA VAL A 120 -1.78 -2.30 -18.49
C VAL A 120 -2.82 -2.46 -17.38
N THR A 121 -3.48 -3.62 -17.31
CA THR A 121 -4.46 -3.91 -16.24
C THR A 121 -3.84 -3.91 -14.86
N ALA A 122 -2.59 -4.35 -14.72
CA ALA A 122 -1.85 -4.28 -13.46
C ALA A 122 -1.49 -2.85 -13.02
N LEU A 123 -1.11 -2.00 -13.97
CA LEU A 123 -0.85 -0.58 -13.69
C LEU A 123 -2.13 0.14 -13.27
N LEU A 124 -3.24 -0.12 -13.96
CA LEU A 124 -4.54 0.45 -13.63
C LEU A 124 -5.05 -0.06 -12.27
N SER A 125 -4.93 -1.35 -11.97
CA SER A 125 -5.36 -1.90 -10.69
C SER A 125 -4.54 -1.35 -9.52
N MET A 126 -3.23 -1.19 -9.69
CA MET A 126 -2.38 -0.55 -8.67
C MET A 126 -2.68 0.93 -8.49
N ALA A 127 -3.01 1.64 -9.56
CA ALA A 127 -3.45 3.03 -9.47
C ALA A 127 -4.78 3.17 -8.72
N ILE A 128 -5.75 2.29 -9.00
CA ILE A 128 -7.04 2.28 -8.29
C ILE A 128 -6.86 1.94 -6.81
N ILE A 129 -6.05 0.92 -6.49
CA ILE A 129 -5.77 0.55 -5.09
C ILE A 129 -5.08 1.70 -4.36
N MET A 130 -4.16 2.42 -5.01
CA MET A 130 -3.54 3.61 -4.42
C MET A 130 -4.54 4.74 -4.17
N MET A 131 -5.54 4.93 -5.05
CA MET A 131 -6.62 5.90 -4.81
C MET A 131 -7.49 5.50 -3.61
N MET A 132 -7.86 4.22 -3.49
CA MET A 132 -8.62 3.72 -2.33
C MET A 132 -7.85 3.96 -1.02
N VAL A 133 -6.55 3.67 -1.00
CA VAL A 133 -5.70 3.92 0.18
C VAL A 133 -5.61 5.42 0.51
N SER A 134 -5.58 6.30 -0.49
CA SER A 134 -5.54 7.74 -0.23
C SER A 134 -6.87 8.32 0.27
N ASP A 135 -8.00 7.66 -0.01
CA ASP A 135 -9.31 8.08 0.49
C ASP A 135 -9.49 7.72 1.98
N GLU A 136 -8.80 6.68 2.46
CA GLU A 136 -8.83 6.24 3.86
C GLU A 136 -7.81 6.98 4.75
N VAL A 137 -6.66 7.38 4.19
CA VAL A 137 -5.59 8.05 4.95
C VAL A 137 -5.84 9.57 4.94
N PRO A 138 -5.95 10.24 6.10
CA PRO A 138 -6.10 11.69 6.13
C PRO A 138 -4.89 12.37 5.47
N ALA A 139 -5.15 13.39 4.64
CA ALA A 139 -4.12 14.12 3.91
C ALA A 139 -3.26 15.00 4.85
N THR A 140 -2.38 14.39 5.63
CA THR A 140 -1.36 15.10 6.42
C THR A 140 -0.15 15.38 5.54
N SER A 141 0.12 16.65 5.24
CA SER A 141 1.15 17.11 4.30
C SER A 141 2.60 16.97 4.80
N GLU A 142 2.83 16.48 6.02
CA GLU A 142 4.16 16.49 6.62
C GLU A 142 5.04 15.31 6.18
N VAL A 143 4.45 14.14 5.87
CA VAL A 143 5.20 12.90 5.58
C VAL A 143 4.37 11.87 4.80
N ILE A 144 5.01 11.16 3.86
CA ILE A 144 4.39 10.02 3.15
C ILE A 144 4.42 8.78 4.06
N PRO A 145 3.27 8.11 4.30
CA PRO A 145 3.18 6.94 5.18
C PRO A 145 3.93 5.73 4.61
N LEU A 146 4.28 4.76 5.46
CA LEU A 146 5.01 3.54 5.07
C LEU A 146 4.27 2.75 3.98
N ILE A 147 2.95 2.62 4.10
CA ILE A 147 2.10 1.97 3.10
C ILE A 147 2.18 2.66 1.72
N GLY A 148 2.21 3.99 1.70
CA GLY A 148 2.35 4.77 0.46
C GLY A 148 3.69 4.54 -0.22
N LYS A 149 4.78 4.46 0.56
CA LYS A 149 6.12 4.13 0.03
C LYS A 149 6.16 2.73 -0.58
N TYR A 150 5.46 1.77 0.01
CA TYR A 150 5.32 0.41 -0.54
C TYR A 150 4.63 0.43 -1.92
N TYR A 151 3.48 1.08 -2.04
CA TYR A 151 2.74 1.16 -3.32
C TYR A 151 3.51 1.91 -4.42
N ILE A 152 4.24 2.98 -4.07
CA ILE A 152 5.15 3.66 -5.02
C ILE A 152 6.23 2.69 -5.53
N GLY A 153 6.78 1.86 -4.65
CA GLY A 153 7.73 0.81 -5.01
C GLY A 153 7.14 -0.25 -5.95
N LEU A 154 5.90 -0.69 -5.69
CA LEU A 154 5.20 -1.65 -6.56
C LEU A 154 4.95 -1.09 -7.96
N ILE A 155 4.51 0.17 -8.06
CA ILE A 155 4.27 0.83 -9.35
C ILE A 155 5.58 0.92 -10.15
N PHE A 156 6.68 1.31 -9.49
CA PHE A 156 8.00 1.36 -10.13
C PHE A 156 8.45 -0.02 -10.63
N LEU A 157 8.24 -1.07 -9.84
CA LEU A 157 8.58 -2.44 -10.23
C LEU A 157 7.80 -2.90 -11.46
N ILE A 158 6.47 -2.70 -11.47
CA ILE A 158 5.60 -3.07 -12.60
C ILE A 158 5.98 -2.27 -13.85
N PHE A 159 6.30 -0.98 -13.70
CA PHE A 159 6.76 -0.15 -14.81
C PHE A 159 8.06 -0.67 -15.44
N MET A 160 9.06 -1.01 -14.62
CA MET A 160 10.31 -1.58 -15.11
C MET A 160 10.09 -2.95 -15.78
N ALA A 161 9.22 -3.79 -15.22
CA ALA A 161 8.85 -5.07 -15.82
C ALA A 161 8.18 -4.88 -17.20
N ALA A 162 7.17 -4.00 -17.29
CA ALA A 162 6.49 -3.67 -18.54
C ALA A 162 7.43 -3.05 -19.60
N PHE A 163 8.40 -2.24 -19.17
CA PHE A 163 9.41 -1.67 -20.05
C PHE A 163 10.31 -2.76 -20.65
N THR A 164 10.82 -3.67 -19.81
CA THR A 164 11.65 -4.79 -20.30
C THR A 164 10.89 -5.70 -21.26
N THR A 165 9.61 -6.00 -21.01
CA THR A 165 8.82 -6.82 -21.92
C THR A 165 8.46 -6.13 -23.22
N THR A 166 8.21 -4.83 -23.19
CA THR A 166 8.00 -4.04 -24.42
C THR A 166 9.26 -4.03 -25.28
N LEU A 167 10.44 -3.90 -24.66
CA LEU A 167 11.72 -4.00 -25.36
C LEU A 167 11.94 -5.40 -25.96
N THR A 168 11.75 -6.47 -25.19
CA THR A 168 11.94 -7.84 -25.72
C THR A 168 10.97 -8.16 -26.85
N LEU A 169 9.70 -7.73 -26.73
CA LEU A 169 8.72 -7.82 -27.82
C LEU A 169 9.16 -7.04 -29.07
N SER A 170 9.66 -5.81 -28.89
CA SER A 170 10.15 -4.99 -30.01
C SER A 170 11.32 -5.67 -30.75
N TYR A 171 12.28 -6.24 -30.01
CA TYR A 171 13.38 -6.98 -30.60
C TYR A 171 12.91 -8.27 -31.28
N GLN A 172 11.98 -9.01 -30.69
CA GLN A 172 11.43 -10.24 -31.28
C GLN A 172 10.68 -9.95 -32.60
N MET A 173 9.94 -8.85 -32.68
CA MET A 173 9.26 -8.43 -33.90
C MET A 173 10.24 -8.08 -35.03
N ARG A 174 11.36 -7.39 -34.72
CA ARG A 174 12.44 -7.12 -35.68
C ARG A 174 13.11 -8.40 -36.18
N GLY A 175 13.34 -9.36 -35.28
CA GLY A 175 13.86 -10.69 -35.63
C GLY A 175 12.93 -11.47 -36.55
N ASN A 176 11.62 -11.47 -36.28
CA ASN A 176 10.62 -12.13 -37.14
C ASN A 176 10.52 -11.48 -38.54
N SER A 177 10.81 -10.19 -38.66
CA SER A 177 10.85 -9.47 -39.93
C SER A 177 12.13 -9.71 -40.75
N GLY A 178 13.04 -10.57 -40.28
CA GLY A 178 14.28 -10.94 -40.98
C GLY A 178 15.40 -9.90 -40.93
N GLN A 179 15.31 -8.92 -40.02
CA GLN A 179 16.32 -7.87 -39.87
C GLN A 179 17.46 -8.36 -38.96
N GLU A 180 18.70 -8.28 -39.43
CA GLU A 180 19.87 -8.69 -38.64
C GLU A 180 19.99 -7.84 -37.37
N VAL A 181 20.22 -8.50 -36.22
CA VAL A 181 20.36 -7.83 -34.93
C VAL A 181 21.74 -7.18 -34.85
N ASP A 182 21.79 -5.91 -34.43
CA ASP A 182 23.04 -5.16 -34.27
C ASP A 182 24.03 -5.92 -33.35
N PRO A 183 25.31 -6.07 -33.75
CA PRO A 183 26.31 -6.84 -33.00
C PRO A 183 26.46 -6.39 -31.53
N ARG A 184 26.28 -5.09 -31.23
CA ARG A 184 26.39 -4.59 -29.84
C ARG A 184 25.27 -5.09 -28.94
N VAL A 185 24.06 -5.22 -29.47
CA VAL A 185 22.89 -5.71 -28.73
C VAL A 185 23.05 -7.20 -28.42
N ARG A 186 23.60 -7.95 -29.38
CA ARG A 186 23.93 -9.36 -29.21
C ARG A 186 24.96 -9.56 -28.10
N ASP A 187 26.06 -8.83 -28.16
CA ASP A 187 27.15 -9.00 -27.19
C ASP A 187 26.74 -8.56 -25.77
N PHE A 188 25.91 -7.51 -25.64
CA PHE A 188 25.32 -7.09 -24.37
C PHE A 188 24.42 -8.18 -23.75
N PHE A 189 23.54 -8.79 -24.54
CA PHE A 189 22.66 -9.87 -24.06
C PHE A 189 23.42 -11.12 -23.61
N PHE A 190 24.43 -11.54 -24.38
CA PHE A 190 25.17 -12.77 -24.08
C PHE A 190 26.19 -12.57 -22.95
N TYR A 191 26.82 -11.41 -22.82
CA TYR A 191 27.87 -11.21 -21.82
C TYR A 191 27.35 -10.69 -20.48
N GLN A 192 26.33 -9.82 -20.49
CA GLN A 192 25.88 -9.10 -19.28
C GLN A 192 24.61 -9.70 -18.67
N ILE A 193 23.71 -10.27 -19.48
CA ILE A 193 22.44 -10.85 -19.01
C ILE A 193 22.58 -12.36 -18.76
N ALA A 194 23.17 -13.12 -19.68
CA ALA A 194 23.32 -14.57 -19.54
C ALA A 194 24.38 -15.01 -18.51
N ALA A 195 25.35 -14.15 -18.17
CA ALA A 195 26.37 -14.44 -17.15
C ALA A 195 25.88 -14.27 -15.70
N ASN A 196 24.73 -13.62 -15.50
CA ASN A 196 24.16 -13.42 -14.17
C ASN A 196 23.36 -14.65 -13.71
N PRO A 197 23.80 -15.38 -12.67
CA PRO A 197 23.20 -16.66 -12.27
C PRO A 197 21.74 -16.50 -11.79
N CYS A 198 21.38 -15.35 -11.23
CA CYS A 198 20.00 -15.05 -10.81
C CYS A 198 19.05 -14.89 -12.01
N ILE A 199 19.53 -14.31 -13.11
CA ILE A 199 18.76 -14.14 -14.34
C ILE A 199 18.68 -15.46 -15.09
N SER A 200 19.73 -16.29 -15.07
CA SER A 200 19.72 -17.64 -15.65
C SER A 200 18.74 -18.60 -14.94
N TRP A 201 18.41 -18.36 -13.67
CA TRP A 201 17.40 -19.14 -12.95
C TRP A 201 15.97 -18.63 -13.22
N ALA A 202 15.79 -17.30 -13.29
CA ALA A 202 14.49 -16.67 -13.58
C ALA A 202 14.08 -16.78 -15.06
N PHE A 203 15.02 -16.61 -15.96
CA PHE A 203 14.87 -16.91 -17.38
C PHE A 203 15.43 -18.30 -17.62
N SER A 204 14.56 -19.29 -17.75
CA SER A 204 14.87 -20.54 -18.46
C SER A 204 15.19 -20.19 -19.92
N PHE A 205 16.36 -19.61 -20.17
CA PHE A 205 16.84 -19.25 -21.49
C PHE A 205 17.25 -20.54 -22.17
N GLN A 206 16.26 -21.21 -22.76
CA GLN A 206 16.45 -22.44 -23.49
C GLN A 206 17.10 -22.07 -24.83
N LEU A 207 18.39 -21.78 -24.80
CA LEU A 207 19.21 -21.57 -25.99
C LEU A 207 19.03 -22.78 -26.90
N PRO A 208 18.40 -22.64 -28.09
CA PRO A 208 18.29 -23.75 -28.99
C PRO A 208 19.71 -24.13 -29.42
N LYS A 209 20.16 -25.33 -29.03
CA LYS A 209 21.47 -25.93 -29.34
C LYS A 209 21.83 -25.93 -30.84
N LYS A 210 20.92 -25.51 -31.73
CA LYS A 210 21.09 -25.46 -33.18
C LYS A 210 22.07 -24.37 -33.65
N LEU A 211 22.31 -23.30 -32.87
CA LEU A 211 23.26 -22.24 -33.26
C LEU A 211 24.74 -22.62 -33.12
N LEU A 212 25.08 -23.53 -32.18
CA LEU A 212 26.45 -24.06 -32.04
C LEU A 212 26.87 -25.02 -33.17
N ARG A 213 25.93 -25.44 -34.03
CA ARG A 213 26.20 -26.36 -35.14
C ARG A 213 26.49 -25.65 -36.47
N SER A 214 26.23 -24.34 -36.56
CA SER A 214 26.50 -23.55 -37.76
C SER A 214 27.98 -23.16 -37.88
N ASP A 215 28.65 -22.95 -36.75
CA ASP A 215 30.07 -22.53 -36.71
C ASP A 215 31.03 -23.66 -37.13
N ASN A 216 30.73 -24.90 -36.71
CA ASN A 216 31.52 -26.08 -37.10
C ASN A 216 31.38 -26.52 -38.56
N ARG A 217 30.51 -25.87 -39.36
CA ARG A 217 30.37 -26.19 -40.80
C ARG A 217 31.09 -25.21 -41.72
N LYS A 218 31.84 -24.25 -41.17
CA LYS A 218 32.68 -23.30 -41.93
C LYS A 218 34.19 -23.54 -41.79
N GLN A 219 34.60 -24.70 -41.25
CA GLN A 219 36.02 -25.06 -41.07
C GLN A 219 36.45 -26.41 -41.69
N VAL A 220 35.72 -26.94 -42.69
CA VAL A 220 36.23 -28.01 -43.58
C VAL A 220 35.77 -27.74 -45.00
#